data_AF-A0A137SPB9-F1
#
_entry.id   AF-A0A137SPB9-F1
#
_cell.length_a   1.000
_cell.length_b   1.000
_cell.length_c   1.000
_cell.angle_alpha   90.00
_cell.angle_beta   90.00
_cell.angle_gamma   90.00
#
_symmetry.space_group_name_H-M   'P 1'
#
loop_
_entity.id
_entity.type
_entity.pdbx_description
1 polymer ?
#
loop_
_entity_poly.entity_id
_entity_poly.type
_entity_poly.pdbx_seq_one_letter_code
_entity_poly.pdbx_strand_id
1 'polypeptide(L)'
;MVSNFGWVNHTHKVLAKASSIEAATVEMETGMRGYLLAGKTDFLAPYEHGEQTFNTLTSSLSETVSDNPAQVALIKDINNTIEQWQKYNSRRIN
;
A
#
# COMPACT_ATOMS: atom_id res chain seq x y z
N MET A 1 16.72 -28.12 -12.80
CA MET A 1 16.53 -27.78 -11.37
C MET A 1 16.63 -26.28 -11.07
N VAL A 2 17.42 -25.49 -11.80
CA VAL A 2 17.59 -24.03 -11.53
C VAL A 2 16.33 -23.18 -11.75
N SER A 3 15.45 -23.55 -12.71
CA SER A 3 14.28 -22.74 -13.08
C SER A 3 13.18 -22.69 -12.01
N ASN A 4 12.99 -23.74 -11.20
CA ASN A 4 11.92 -23.79 -10.21
C ASN A 4 12.20 -22.87 -9.01
N PHE A 5 13.47 -22.76 -8.59
CA PHE A 5 13.89 -21.87 -7.51
C PHE A 5 13.72 -20.39 -7.87
N GLY A 6 13.90 -20.03 -9.14
CA GLY A 6 13.69 -18.66 -9.63
C GLY A 6 12.24 -18.20 -9.47
N TRP A 7 11.29 -19.04 -9.87
CA TRP A 7 9.85 -18.75 -9.72
C TRP A 7 9.40 -18.71 -8.26
N VAL A 8 9.86 -19.65 -7.43
CA VAL A 8 9.55 -19.63 -5.99
C VAL A 8 10.06 -18.34 -5.33
N ASN A 9 11.31 -17.95 -5.59
CA ASN A 9 11.86 -16.71 -5.07
C ASN A 9 11.11 -15.48 -5.58
N HIS A 10 10.70 -15.48 -6.85
CA HIS A 10 9.89 -14.41 -7.42
C HIS A 10 8.54 -14.28 -6.70
N THR A 11 7.81 -15.38 -6.51
CA THR A 11 6.55 -15.38 -5.77
C THR A 11 6.73 -14.89 -4.33
N HIS A 12 7.79 -15.29 -3.64
CA HIS A 12 8.06 -14.78 -2.29
C HIS A 12 8.31 -13.27 -2.27
N LYS A 13 9.01 -12.71 -3.27
CA LYS A 13 9.20 -11.26 -3.39
C LYS A 13 7.88 -10.52 -3.62
N VAL A 14 7.00 -11.07 -4.46
CA VAL A 14 5.66 -10.52 -4.72
C VAL A 14 4.83 -10.52 -3.42
N LEU A 15 4.79 -11.64 -2.70
CA LEU A 15 4.06 -11.76 -1.44
C LEU A 15 4.61 -10.82 -0.34
N ALA A 16 5.92 -10.71 -0.22
CA ALA A 16 6.54 -9.80 0.75
C ALA A 16 6.16 -8.34 0.45
N LYS A 17 6.23 -7.91 -0.81
CA LYS A 17 5.80 -6.56 -1.22
C LYS A 17 4.32 -6.33 -0.94
N ALA A 18 3.45 -7.30 -1.25
CA ALA A 18 2.03 -7.20 -0.96
C ALA A 18 1.75 -7.03 0.54
N SER A 19 2.43 -7.80 1.40
CA SER A 19 2.32 -7.64 2.85
C SER A 19 2.82 -6.28 3.34
N SER A 20 3.88 -5.73 2.74
CA SER A 20 4.34 -4.37 3.07
C SER A 20 3.36 -3.27 2.62
N ILE A 21 2.65 -3.47 1.50
CA ILE A 21 1.58 -2.55 1.05
C ILE A 21 0.43 -2.55 2.04
N GLU A 22 0.03 -3.73 2.53
CA GLU A 22 -0.98 -3.86 3.59
C GLU A 22 -0.56 -3.14 4.87
N ALA A 23 0.69 -3.37 5.33
CA ALA A 23 1.23 -2.71 6.51
C ALA A 23 1.23 -1.17 6.37
N ALA A 24 1.63 -0.65 5.21
CA ALA A 24 1.59 0.79 4.94
C ALA A 24 0.16 1.35 4.99
N THR A 25 -0.83 0.60 4.50
CA THR A 25 -2.25 0.97 4.59
C THR A 25 -2.74 1.01 6.04
N VAL A 26 -2.28 0.08 6.89
CA VAL A 26 -2.58 0.06 8.33
C VAL A 26 -1.94 1.26 9.05
N GLU A 27 -0.71 1.65 8.68
CA GLU A 27 -0.09 2.88 9.19
C GLU A 27 -0.90 4.13 8.82
N MET A 28 -1.39 4.19 7.57
CA MET A 28 -2.30 5.25 7.12
C MET A 28 -3.52 5.35 8.01
N GLU A 29 -4.22 4.24 8.22
CA GLU A 29 -5.39 4.19 9.08
C GLU A 29 -5.08 4.56 10.53
N THR A 30 -3.95 4.08 11.06
CA THR A 30 -3.53 4.33 12.45
C THR A 30 -3.29 5.81 12.71
N GLY A 31 -2.55 6.49 11.82
CA GLY A 31 -2.29 7.93 11.95
C GLY A 31 -3.57 8.76 11.89
N MET A 32 -4.42 8.45 10.90
CA MET A 32 -5.72 9.12 10.77
C MET A 32 -6.59 8.95 12.01
N ARG A 33 -6.72 7.73 12.54
CA ARG A 33 -7.50 7.47 13.76
C ARG A 33 -6.91 8.23 14.96
N GLY A 34 -5.59 8.27 15.10
CA GLY A 34 -4.91 9.04 16.13
C GLY A 34 -5.25 10.53 16.07
N TYR A 35 -5.18 11.13 14.88
CA TYR A 35 -5.53 12.53 14.67
C TYR A 35 -7.01 12.81 15.01
N LEU A 36 -7.94 11.98 14.52
CA LEU A 36 -9.37 12.16 14.77
C LEU A 36 -9.75 12.03 16.26
N LEU A 37 -9.00 11.24 17.04
CA LEU A 37 -9.25 11.06 18.46
C LEU A 37 -8.60 12.15 19.33
N ALA A 38 -7.38 12.58 18.99
CA ALA A 38 -6.60 13.49 19.82
C ALA A 38 -6.63 14.95 19.35
N GLY A 39 -6.98 15.21 18.10
CA GLY A 39 -6.98 16.54 17.48
C GLY A 39 -5.60 17.16 17.30
N LYS A 40 -4.51 16.37 17.38
CA LYS A 40 -3.13 16.86 17.25
C LYS A 40 -2.51 16.37 15.95
N THR A 41 -1.93 17.29 15.19
CA THR A 41 -1.31 17.04 13.89
C THR A 41 -0.15 16.04 13.95
N ASP A 42 0.53 15.90 15.08
CA ASP A 42 1.62 14.93 15.26
C ASP A 42 1.18 13.49 15.00
N PHE A 43 -0.11 13.18 15.20
CA PHE A 43 -0.66 11.86 14.87
C PHE A 43 -0.84 11.63 13.37
N LEU A 44 -0.66 12.63 12.50
CA LEU A 44 -0.67 12.46 11.06
C LEU A 44 0.67 11.92 10.51
N ALA A 45 1.75 11.92 11.30
CA ALA A 45 3.05 11.41 10.83
C ALA A 45 3.00 9.94 10.32
N PRO A 46 2.34 8.98 11.00
CA PRO A 46 2.12 7.64 10.45
C PRO A 46 1.25 7.63 9.19
N TYR A 47 0.32 8.58 9.07
CA TYR A 47 -0.51 8.70 7.86
C TYR A 47 0.34 9.08 6.64
N GLU A 48 1.14 10.13 6.78
CA GLU A 48 2.01 10.63 5.71
C GLU A 48 3.07 9.60 5.33
N HIS A 49 3.68 8.94 6.32
CA HIS A 49 4.67 7.89 6.08
C HIS A 49 4.06 6.67 5.37
N GLY A 50 2.89 6.22 5.84
CA GLY A 50 2.17 5.10 5.24
C GLY A 50 1.77 5.39 3.79
N GLU A 51 1.29 6.61 3.49
CA GLU A 51 0.92 7.02 2.13
C GLU A 51 2.12 6.99 1.17
N GLN A 52 3.25 7.56 1.57
CA GLN A 52 4.47 7.55 0.76
C GLN A 52 4.98 6.13 0.51
N THR A 53 4.95 5.30 1.55
CA THR A 53 5.37 3.88 1.48
C THR A 53 4.45 3.08 0.57
N PHE A 54 3.14 3.25 0.71
CA PHE A 54 2.13 2.60 -0.13
C PHE A 54 2.36 2.92 -1.61
N ASN A 55 2.46 4.20 -1.97
CA ASN A 55 2.65 4.64 -3.36
C ASN A 55 3.95 4.09 -3.99
N THR A 56 5.03 4.06 -3.20
CA THR A 56 6.31 3.52 -3.64
C THR A 56 6.23 2.01 -3.88
N LEU A 57 5.61 1.28 -2.96
CA LEU A 57 5.53 -0.18 -3.02
C LEU A 57 4.56 -0.67 -4.10
N THR A 58 3.41 -0.02 -4.30
CA THR A 58 2.46 -0.41 -5.36
C THR A 58 3.04 -0.17 -6.74
N SER A 59 3.74 0.94 -6.94
CA SER A 59 4.48 1.22 -8.19
C SER A 59 5.53 0.14 -8.46
N SER A 60 6.37 -0.17 -7.47
CA SER A 60 7.40 -1.19 -7.59
C SER A 60 6.84 -2.61 -7.77
N LEU A 61 5.72 -2.94 -7.12
CA LEU A 61 5.06 -4.23 -7.28
C LEU A 61 4.48 -4.37 -8.69
N SER A 62 3.87 -3.30 -9.23
CA SER A 62 3.34 -3.27 -10.60
C SER A 62 4.43 -3.56 -11.64
N GLU A 63 5.62 -2.97 -11.47
CA GLU A 63 6.80 -3.29 -12.30
C GLU A 63 7.23 -4.75 -12.16
N THR A 64 7.27 -5.26 -10.92
CA THR A 64 7.69 -6.64 -10.61
C THR A 64 6.81 -7.67 -11.29
N VAL A 65 5.51 -7.39 -11.45
CA VAL A 65 4.51 -8.31 -12.02
C VAL A 65 4.00 -7.86 -13.39
N SER A 66 4.77 -7.03 -14.09
CA SER A 66 4.38 -6.39 -15.35
C SER A 66 4.10 -7.37 -16.49
N ASP A 67 4.61 -8.59 -16.41
CA ASP A 67 4.34 -9.71 -17.32
C ASP A 67 3.03 -10.45 -17.02
N ASN A 68 2.35 -10.10 -15.93
CA ASN A 68 1.08 -10.69 -15.50
C ASN A 68 -0.03 -9.62 -15.47
N PRO A 69 -0.78 -9.44 -16.57
CA PRO A 69 -1.81 -8.41 -16.68
C PRO A 69 -2.89 -8.48 -15.60
N ALA A 70 -3.21 -9.68 -15.10
CA ALA A 70 -4.19 -9.85 -14.04
C ALA A 70 -3.70 -9.29 -12.69
N GLN A 71 -2.41 -9.43 -12.38
CA GLN A 71 -1.83 -8.84 -11.17
C GLN A 71 -1.69 -7.31 -11.29
N VAL A 72 -1.33 -6.80 -12.47
CA VAL A 72 -1.31 -5.35 -12.72
C VAL A 72 -2.71 -4.74 -12.54
N ALA A 73 -3.74 -5.41 -13.05
CA ALA A 73 -5.13 -4.98 -12.84
C ALA A 73 -5.52 -4.97 -11.36
N LEU A 74 -5.15 -6.00 -10.60
CA LEU A 74 -5.42 -6.06 -9.15
C LEU A 74 -4.74 -4.91 -8.39
N ILE A 75 -3.49 -4.58 -8.72
CA ILE A 75 -2.76 -3.46 -8.09
C ILE A 75 -3.44 -2.12 -8.42
N LYS A 76 -3.94 -1.97 -9.64
CA LYS A 76 -4.72 -0.78 -10.02
C LYS A 76 -6.01 -0.67 -9.19
N ASP A 77 -6.70 -1.78 -8.94
CA ASP A 77 -7.91 -1.79 -8.12
C ASP A 77 -7.60 -1.47 -6.64
N ILE A 78 -6.47 -1.93 -6.12
CA ILE A 78 -5.96 -1.57 -4.79
C ILE A 78 -5.72 -0.05 -4.72
N ASN A 79 -5.00 0.52 -5.69
CA ASN A 79 -4.76 1.98 -5.76
C ASN A 79 -6.07 2.77 -5.79
N ASN A 80 -7.03 2.37 -6.65
CA ASN A 80 -8.34 3.02 -6.74
C ASN A 80 -9.09 2.97 -5.41
N THR A 81 -9.02 1.84 -4.70
CA THR A 81 -9.68 1.66 -3.40
C THR A 81 -9.08 2.59 -2.35
N ILE A 82 -7.76 2.68 -2.28
CA ILE A 82 -7.07 3.58 -1.35
C ILE A 82 -7.34 5.04 -1.69
N GLU A 83 -7.30 5.43 -2.96
CA GLU A 83 -7.66 6.79 -3.36
C GLU A 83 -9.10 7.18 -2.95
N GLN A 84 -10.05 6.26 -3.10
CA GLN A 84 -11.43 6.49 -2.67
C GLN A 84 -11.53 6.64 -1.15
N TRP A 85 -10.83 5.79 -0.41
CA TRP A 85 -10.73 5.89 1.04
C TRP A 85 -10.11 7.23 1.47
N GLN A 86 -9.01 7.66 0.84
CA GLN A 86 -8.39 8.96 1.11
C GLN A 86 -9.37 10.11 0.86
N LYS A 87 -10.02 10.14 -0.32
CA LYS A 87 -11.02 11.17 -0.68
C LYS A 87 -12.17 11.23 0.31
N TYR A 88 -12.66 10.09 0.79
CA TYR A 88 -13.70 10.03 1.82
C TYR A 88 -13.23 10.66 3.14
N ASN A 89 -12.01 10.35 3.55
CA ASN A 89 -11.47 10.79 4.84
C ASN A 89 -10.85 12.19 4.83
N SER A 90 -10.46 12.74 3.69
CA SER A 90 -10.00 14.13 3.59
C SER A 90 -11.07 15.12 4.09
N ARG A 91 -12.35 14.76 3.98
CA ARG A 91 -13.49 15.54 4.53
C ARG A 91 -13.59 15.50 6.06
N ARG A 92 -12.87 14.59 6.71
CA ARG A 92 -12.87 14.38 8.17
C ARG A 92 -11.64 14.98 8.84
N ILE A 93 -10.56 15.20 8.06
CA ILE A 93 -9.27 15.72 8.56
C ILE A 93 -9.21 17.26 8.44
N ASN A 94 -9.89 17.84 7.44
CA ASN A 94 -10.16 19.29 7.32
C ASN A 94 -11.39 19.71 8.13
#